data_AF-A0A957P4K5-F1
#
_entry.id   AF-A0A957P4K5-F1
#
_cell.length_a   1.000
_cell.length_b   1.000
_cell.length_c   1.000
_cell.angle_alpha   90.00
_cell.angle_beta   90.00
_cell.angle_gamma   90.00
#
_symmetry.space_group_name_H-M   'P 1'
#
loop_
_entity.id
_entity.type
_entity.pdbx_description
1 polymer ?
#
loop_
_entity_poly.entity_id
_entity_poly.type
_entity_poly.pdbx_seq_one_letter_code
_entity_poly.pdbx_strand_id
1 'polypeptide(L)'
;RDGGYIVLHYLFFFPMNDWRSSFHGVNDHESDWEQIFIYLTDEGDAPPQPRWVAFAAHDSSGDDLRRRWDDPEIQKVSETHPIIHAGAGSHASYFTGGEYLMQVEPQFLKPIHGVGAAIDRLWTITLRQGTPLNLDAGITSLLSIPFVDYARSDGKAIGPGQAETWTPILISDKDGWVNEYRGLWGLDTWDPLGGERAPSGPKYNRDGSVRLSWRAPLAWAGLDKVAPPHQAPAALTELLATLRAEQTELNEAIGQQRTTVRTLNLEVETLRSTEFLSTLLAPRTRDLEEAMAKLHDQEERLNHIGEMLEAGADQLVRLQAGDFGSARAHIQHANFPQPPIAAVSGFARWWAAVSGGLILLLVVALVYWRPSDWLFWLLTMIVLFGALDAVTRDRLGNFLIYLAMVLAIYTAAILIYEFWPLLIVLGLALLTVMMIRDNLREVFGR
;
A
#
# COMPACT_ATOMS: atom_id res chain seq x y z
N ARG A 1 24.45 -4.03 14.06
CA ARG A 1 24.92 -3.42 12.80
C ARG A 1 24.46 -4.33 11.69
N ASP A 2 23.85 -3.79 10.64
CA ASP A 2 23.27 -4.54 9.53
C ASP A 2 23.17 -3.62 8.30
N GLY A 3 23.38 -4.14 7.09
CA GLY A 3 23.21 -3.38 5.83
C GLY A 3 23.88 -2.00 5.75
N GLY A 4 25.03 -1.80 6.43
CA GLY A 4 25.71 -0.49 6.50
C GLY A 4 25.12 0.50 7.52
N TYR A 5 24.13 0.07 8.31
CA TYR A 5 23.52 0.82 9.40
C TYR A 5 23.94 0.30 10.78
N ILE A 6 23.97 1.21 11.75
CA ILE A 6 23.92 0.92 13.18
C ILE A 6 22.46 1.04 13.60
N VAL A 7 21.90 -0.02 14.17
CA VAL A 7 20.51 -0.04 14.63
C VAL A 7 20.51 0.03 16.15
N LEU A 8 19.98 1.11 16.71
CA LEU A 8 19.65 1.20 18.13
C LEU A 8 18.19 0.76 18.29
N HIS A 9 18.00 -0.38 18.94
CA HIS A 9 16.68 -0.97 19.20
C HIS A 9 16.34 -0.79 20.68
N TYR A 10 15.42 0.13 20.97
CA TYR A 10 14.90 0.41 22.30
C TYR A 10 13.61 -0.38 22.54
N LEU A 11 13.49 -0.94 23.73
CA LEU A 11 12.36 -1.75 24.15
C LEU A 11 11.72 -1.11 25.38
N PHE A 12 10.39 -1.00 25.36
CA PHE A 12 9.60 -0.49 26.47
C PHE A 12 8.62 -1.56 26.91
N PHE A 13 8.66 -1.90 28.19
CA PHE A 13 7.78 -2.89 28.79
C PHE A 13 6.66 -2.21 29.57
N PHE A 14 5.42 -2.55 29.23
CA PHE A 14 4.24 -2.13 29.97
C PHE A 14 3.66 -3.34 30.68
N PRO A 15 3.37 -3.30 31.99
CA PRO A 15 2.84 -4.46 32.69
C PRO A 15 1.41 -4.87 32.27
N MET A 16 0.63 -3.95 31.71
CA MET A 16 -0.77 -4.17 31.33
C MET A 16 -1.15 -3.26 30.18
N ASN A 17 -1.80 -3.84 29.17
CA ASN A 17 -2.55 -3.16 28.12
C ASN A 17 -4.03 -3.20 28.49
N ASP A 18 -4.61 -2.05 28.79
CA ASP A 18 -6.01 -1.89 29.20
C ASP A 18 -6.81 -1.08 28.16
N TRP A 19 -6.44 -1.22 26.88
CA TRP A 19 -6.98 -0.41 25.78
C TRP A 19 -8.51 -0.49 25.71
N ARG A 20 -9.11 -1.67 25.88
CA ARG A 20 -10.57 -1.83 25.89
C ARG A 20 -11.20 -1.27 27.16
N SER A 21 -10.70 -1.67 28.32
CA SER A 21 -11.33 -1.38 29.62
C SER A 21 -11.25 0.11 29.99
N SER A 22 -10.14 0.77 29.68
CA SER A 22 -9.89 2.17 30.04
C SER A 22 -10.11 3.16 28.89
N PHE A 23 -9.95 2.72 27.64
CA PHE A 23 -9.93 3.60 26.47
C PHE A 23 -10.86 3.15 25.33
N HIS A 24 -11.78 2.20 25.59
CA HIS A 24 -12.77 1.72 24.61
C HIS A 24 -12.17 1.19 23.29
N GLY A 25 -10.93 0.73 23.35
CA GLY A 25 -10.24 0.02 22.29
C GLY A 25 -10.66 -1.43 22.14
N VAL A 26 -9.77 -2.22 21.54
CA VAL A 26 -10.09 -3.57 21.04
C VAL A 26 -10.00 -4.64 22.13
N ASN A 27 -8.96 -4.58 22.94
CA ASN A 27 -8.55 -5.68 23.81
C ASN A 27 -7.96 -5.18 25.14
N ASP A 28 -7.87 -6.09 26.08
CA ASP A 28 -7.02 -5.97 27.26
C ASP A 28 -6.08 -7.18 27.28
N HIS A 29 -4.82 -7.00 27.66
CA HIS A 29 -3.93 -8.12 27.93
C HIS A 29 -2.82 -7.77 28.91
N GLU A 30 -2.38 -8.78 29.65
CA GLU A 30 -1.19 -8.68 30.49
C GLU A 30 0.04 -8.48 29.61
N SER A 31 0.91 -7.57 30.07
CA SER A 31 2.13 -7.14 29.41
C SER A 31 1.99 -6.52 28.03
N ASP A 32 2.93 -5.65 27.69
CA ASP A 32 3.14 -5.15 26.35
C ASP A 32 4.62 -4.83 26.09
N TRP A 33 5.02 -4.93 24.84
CA TRP A 33 6.40 -4.67 24.40
C TRP A 33 6.42 -3.75 23.18
N GLU A 34 6.72 -2.48 23.43
CA GLU A 34 6.86 -1.48 22.38
C GLU A 34 8.32 -1.33 21.94
N GLN A 35 8.51 -1.11 20.65
CA GLN A 35 9.83 -1.11 20.01
C GLN A 35 10.08 0.20 19.26
N ILE A 36 11.23 0.81 19.52
CA ILE A 36 11.66 2.04 18.84
C ILE A 36 13.03 1.80 18.23
N PHE A 37 13.19 2.18 16.97
CA PHE A 37 14.42 1.98 16.22
C PHE A 37 14.99 3.32 15.79
N ILE A 38 16.27 3.55 16.08
CA ILE A 38 17.05 4.65 15.49
C ILE A 38 18.14 4.02 14.62
N TYR A 39 18.14 4.40 13.35
CA TYR A 39 19.09 3.91 12.36
C TYR A 39 20.15 4.99 12.13
N LEU A 40 21.39 4.69 12.47
CA LEU A 40 22.53 5.56 12.26
C LEU A 40 23.43 5.01 11.16
N THR A 41 24.21 5.89 10.56
CA THR A 41 25.28 5.53 9.63
C THR A 41 26.61 6.03 10.18
N ASP A 42 27.68 5.28 9.94
CA ASP A 42 29.02 5.80 10.17
C ASP A 42 29.30 6.92 9.16
N GLU A 43 30.04 7.94 9.60
CA GLU A 43 30.41 9.10 8.78
C GLU A 43 31.94 9.25 8.76
N GLY A 44 32.63 8.16 8.40
CA GLY A 44 34.09 8.07 8.49
C GLY A 44 34.55 8.10 9.95
N ASP A 45 35.43 9.04 10.28
CA ASP A 45 35.96 9.21 11.65
C ASP A 45 35.04 10.00 12.58
N ALA A 46 33.94 10.56 12.06
CA ALA A 46 32.97 11.30 12.86
C ALA A 46 32.02 10.34 13.62
N PRO A 47 31.43 10.79 14.75
CA PRO A 47 30.41 10.02 15.44
C PRO A 47 29.26 9.62 14.51
N PRO A 48 28.71 8.40 14.65
CA PRO A 48 27.59 7.96 13.84
C PRO A 48 26.42 8.94 13.90
N GLN A 49 25.83 9.21 12.74
CA GLN A 49 24.73 10.18 12.61
C GLN A 49 23.41 9.45 12.43
N PRO A 50 22.34 9.86 13.14
CA PRO A 50 21.02 9.29 12.92
C PRO A 50 20.47 9.72 11.55
N ARG A 51 19.96 8.74 10.81
CA ARG A 51 19.42 8.91 9.45
C ARG A 51 17.93 8.62 9.38
N TRP A 52 17.46 7.66 10.16
CA TRP A 52 16.05 7.28 10.20
C TRP A 52 15.63 6.92 11.62
N VAL A 53 14.33 7.03 11.86
CA VAL A 53 13.67 6.55 13.06
C VAL A 53 12.41 5.78 12.66
N ALA A 54 12.11 4.68 13.34
CA ALA A 54 10.87 3.92 13.14
C ALA A 54 10.27 3.54 14.50
N PHE A 55 8.96 3.74 14.61
CA PHE A 55 8.19 3.47 15.82
C PHE A 55 7.27 2.28 15.56
N ALA A 56 7.28 1.28 16.43
CA ALA A 56 6.30 0.20 16.35
C ALA A 56 4.90 0.74 16.67
N ALA A 57 3.94 0.38 15.82
CA ALA A 57 2.54 0.70 16.05
C ALA A 57 1.74 -0.50 15.54
N HIS A 58 1.27 -1.33 16.48
CA HIS A 58 0.58 -2.59 16.20
C HIS A 58 1.43 -3.48 15.26
N ASP A 59 0.80 -4.15 14.28
CA ASP A 59 1.47 -5.04 13.32
C ASP A 59 2.02 -4.31 12.07
N SER A 60 2.23 -2.99 12.15
CA SER A 60 2.69 -2.18 11.02
C SER A 60 4.15 -2.49 10.63
N SER A 61 4.45 -2.42 9.33
CA SER A 61 5.80 -2.59 8.78
C SER A 61 5.94 -1.88 7.44
N GLY A 62 7.19 -1.72 6.97
CA GLY A 62 7.50 -1.15 5.67
C GLY A 62 7.76 0.36 5.70
N ASP A 63 7.55 1.00 4.54
CA ASP A 63 7.97 2.39 4.32
C ASP A 63 7.26 3.40 5.22
N ASP A 64 5.95 3.26 5.36
CA ASP A 64 5.12 4.22 6.08
C ASP A 64 5.44 4.31 7.59
N LEU A 65 6.14 3.31 8.13
CA LEU A 65 6.53 3.21 9.53
C LEU A 65 7.67 4.14 9.92
N ARG A 66 8.58 4.44 8.99
CA ARG A 66 9.80 5.20 9.27
C ARG A 66 9.67 6.68 8.89
N ARG A 67 10.45 7.51 9.55
CA ARG A 67 10.69 8.91 9.17
C ARG A 67 12.19 9.14 9.01
N ARG A 68 12.56 9.92 8.00
CA ARG A 68 13.94 10.39 7.84
C ARG A 68 14.24 11.36 8.96
N TRP A 69 15.45 11.36 9.52
CA TRP A 69 15.76 12.09 10.75
C TRP A 69 15.49 13.60 10.68
N ASP A 70 15.62 14.18 9.48
CA ASP A 70 15.35 15.58 9.15
C ASP A 70 13.87 15.86 8.82
N ASP A 71 12.97 14.88 8.92
CA ASP A 71 11.54 15.10 8.77
C ASP A 71 11.03 16.02 9.91
N PRO A 72 10.36 17.14 9.59
CA PRO A 72 9.82 18.05 10.60
C PRO A 72 8.72 17.44 11.47
N GLU A 73 8.15 16.27 11.10
CA GLU A 73 7.22 15.53 11.96
C GLU A 73 7.91 15.02 13.23
N ILE A 74 9.21 14.71 13.16
CA ILE A 74 9.95 14.18 14.30
C ILE A 74 10.31 15.33 15.22
N GLN A 75 9.50 15.53 16.25
CA GLN A 75 9.84 16.40 17.36
C GLN A 75 10.98 15.78 18.17
N LYS A 76 11.96 16.59 18.56
CA LYS A 76 13.15 16.13 19.28
C LYS A 76 13.45 17.04 20.46
N VAL A 77 13.87 16.45 21.57
CA VAL A 77 14.50 17.18 22.67
C VAL A 77 15.99 17.28 22.37
N SER A 78 16.51 18.52 22.37
CA SER A 78 17.92 18.83 22.12
C SER A 78 18.48 18.19 20.83
N GLU A 79 17.67 18.19 19.77
CA GLU A 79 17.99 17.65 18.42
C GLU A 79 18.34 16.16 18.33
N THR A 80 18.40 15.45 19.46
CA THR A 80 19.00 14.11 19.58
C THR A 80 18.03 13.06 20.08
N HIS A 81 17.01 13.44 20.84
CA HIS A 81 16.08 12.51 21.47
C HIS A 81 14.69 12.69 20.85
N PRO A 82 14.21 11.75 20.01
CA PRO A 82 12.88 11.87 19.41
C PRO A 82 11.81 11.74 20.50
N ILE A 83 10.75 12.54 20.38
CA ILE A 83 9.57 12.47 21.24
C ILE A 83 8.66 11.39 20.66
N ILE A 84 8.19 10.51 21.53
CA ILE A 84 7.28 9.41 21.19
C ILE A 84 5.96 9.68 21.89
N HIS A 85 4.88 9.67 21.12
CA HIS A 85 3.52 9.79 21.65
C HIS A 85 2.94 8.38 21.79
N ALA A 86 2.88 7.86 23.01
CA ALA A 86 2.33 6.53 23.28
C ALA A 86 0.79 6.56 23.29
N GLY A 87 0.17 5.59 22.62
CA GLY A 87 -1.26 5.33 22.66
C GLY A 87 -1.69 4.93 24.07
N ALA A 88 -2.76 5.55 24.56
CA ALA A 88 -3.27 5.27 25.89
C ALA A 88 -3.94 3.89 25.94
N GLY A 89 -3.41 3.02 26.80
CA GLY A 89 -3.83 1.62 26.93
C GLY A 89 -3.23 0.70 25.86
N SER A 90 -3.20 1.11 24.59
CA SER A 90 -2.67 0.32 23.46
C SER A 90 -1.14 0.31 23.36
N HIS A 91 -0.49 1.35 23.90
CA HIS A 91 0.94 1.66 23.87
C HIS A 91 1.59 1.90 22.50
N ALA A 92 0.86 1.74 21.40
CA ALA A 92 1.39 2.00 20.06
C ALA A 92 2.07 3.37 19.97
N SER A 93 3.19 3.44 19.25
CA SER A 93 4.06 4.60 19.26
C SER A 93 3.86 5.50 18.03
N TYR A 94 3.62 6.79 18.27
CA TYR A 94 3.30 7.78 17.23
C TYR A 94 4.26 8.96 17.21
N PHE A 95 4.43 9.57 16.02
CA PHE A 95 5.28 10.74 15.81
C PHE A 95 4.63 12.07 16.22
N THR A 96 3.30 12.12 16.27
CA THR A 96 2.54 13.31 16.64
C THR A 96 1.47 12.98 17.65
N GLY A 97 1.05 14.00 18.41
CA GLY A 97 -0.03 13.85 19.38
C GLY A 97 -1.40 13.94 18.72
N GLY A 98 -2.32 13.04 19.08
CA GLY A 98 -3.72 13.11 18.66
C GLY A 98 -4.48 11.79 18.77
N GLU A 99 -5.62 11.71 18.07
CA GLU A 99 -6.48 10.53 18.05
C GLU A 99 -6.37 9.84 16.69
N TYR A 100 -5.99 8.57 16.67
CA TYR A 100 -5.74 7.82 15.44
C TYR A 100 -6.88 6.85 15.19
N LEU A 101 -7.44 6.88 13.98
CA LEU A 101 -8.44 5.90 13.57
C LEU A 101 -7.73 4.67 13.03
N MET A 102 -7.85 3.56 13.75
CA MET A 102 -7.29 2.27 13.36
C MET A 102 -8.40 1.37 12.83
N GLN A 103 -8.07 0.61 11.80
CA GLN A 103 -8.93 -0.43 11.26
C GLN A 103 -8.31 -1.77 11.62
N VAL A 104 -8.96 -2.52 12.50
CA VAL A 104 -8.54 -3.88 12.80
C VAL A 104 -9.33 -4.81 11.90
N GLU A 105 -8.61 -5.57 11.08
CA GLU A 105 -9.20 -6.59 10.23
C GLU A 105 -9.25 -7.93 10.97
N PRO A 106 -10.44 -8.53 11.14
CA PRO A 106 -10.54 -9.86 11.73
C PRO A 106 -9.84 -10.92 10.87
N GLN A 107 -8.98 -11.75 11.47
CA GLN A 107 -8.15 -12.72 10.74
C GLN A 107 -8.96 -13.73 9.90
N PHE A 108 -10.22 -13.98 10.26
CA PHE A 108 -11.11 -14.90 9.52
C PHE A 108 -11.60 -14.34 8.18
N LEU A 109 -11.43 -13.04 7.91
CA LEU A 109 -11.83 -12.38 6.65
C LEU A 109 -10.72 -12.35 5.60
N LYS A 110 -9.48 -12.66 5.99
CA LYS A 110 -8.32 -12.77 5.08
C LYS A 110 -8.55 -13.61 3.80
N PRO A 111 -9.35 -14.70 3.79
CA PRO A 111 -9.59 -15.50 2.58
C PRO A 111 -10.47 -14.82 1.51
N ILE A 112 -11.16 -13.72 1.84
CA ILE A 112 -12.04 -12.99 0.92
C ILE A 112 -11.24 -11.95 0.10
N HIS A 113 -10.01 -11.64 0.53
CA HIS A 113 -9.09 -10.78 -0.20
C HIS A 113 -8.62 -11.40 -1.50
N GLY A 114 -8.54 -10.58 -2.54
CA GLY A 114 -8.11 -10.97 -3.87
C GLY A 114 -9.21 -10.95 -4.93
N VAL A 115 -10.49 -10.97 -4.53
CA VAL A 115 -11.61 -10.76 -5.48
C VAL A 115 -11.64 -9.31 -5.95
N GLY A 116 -11.42 -8.35 -5.05
CA GLY A 116 -11.30 -6.92 -5.38
C GLY A 116 -10.10 -6.66 -6.28
N ALA A 117 -8.93 -7.17 -5.91
CA ALA A 117 -7.71 -7.06 -6.71
C ALA A 117 -7.84 -7.69 -8.11
N ALA A 118 -8.56 -8.81 -8.27
CA ALA A 118 -8.79 -9.42 -9.58
C ALA A 118 -9.68 -8.56 -10.48
N ILE A 119 -10.71 -7.91 -9.92
CA ILE A 119 -11.60 -7.00 -10.64
C ILE A 119 -10.87 -5.69 -10.99
N ASP A 120 -10.09 -5.14 -10.06
CA ASP A 120 -9.25 -3.97 -10.31
C ASP A 120 -8.24 -4.25 -11.43
N ARG A 121 -7.65 -5.46 -11.45
CA ARG A 121 -6.73 -5.89 -12.51
C ARG A 121 -7.44 -6.04 -13.86
N LEU A 122 -8.65 -6.59 -13.89
CA LEU A 122 -9.48 -6.66 -15.10
C LEU A 122 -9.81 -5.25 -15.62
N TRP A 123 -10.16 -4.32 -14.73
CA TRP A 123 -10.52 -2.95 -15.08
C TRP A 123 -9.35 -2.13 -15.61
N THR A 124 -8.20 -2.20 -14.94
CA THR A 124 -7.01 -1.41 -15.28
C THR A 124 -6.19 -2.04 -16.41
N ILE A 125 -5.96 -3.35 -16.38
CA ILE A 125 -5.07 -4.04 -17.34
C ILE A 125 -5.84 -4.50 -18.58
N THR A 126 -6.98 -5.16 -18.40
CA THR A 126 -7.73 -5.75 -19.52
C THR A 126 -8.61 -4.72 -20.24
N LEU A 127 -9.25 -3.81 -19.50
CA LEU A 127 -10.13 -2.77 -20.06
C LEU A 127 -9.43 -1.42 -20.28
N ARG A 128 -8.16 -1.27 -19.86
CA ARG A 128 -7.33 -0.04 -19.98
C ARG A 128 -8.04 1.23 -19.51
N GLN A 129 -8.88 1.13 -18.48
CA GLN A 129 -9.51 2.29 -17.87
C GLN A 129 -8.51 2.94 -16.90
N GLY A 130 -8.31 4.26 -17.06
CA GLY A 130 -7.19 5.00 -16.44
C GLY A 130 -7.28 5.23 -14.93
N THR A 131 -8.32 4.75 -14.25
CA THR A 131 -8.50 4.92 -12.81
C THR A 131 -8.81 3.57 -12.14
N PRO A 132 -8.00 3.12 -11.16
CA PRO A 132 -8.31 1.93 -10.36
C PRO A 132 -9.57 2.15 -9.53
N LEU A 133 -10.40 1.12 -9.37
CA LEU A 133 -11.66 1.21 -8.62
C LEU A 133 -11.42 1.13 -7.09
N ASN A 134 -10.23 0.68 -6.66
CA ASN A 134 -9.83 0.53 -5.25
C ASN A 134 -10.83 -0.31 -4.45
N LEU A 135 -11.36 -1.36 -5.08
CA LEU A 135 -12.42 -2.19 -4.50
C LEU A 135 -11.92 -2.99 -3.31
N ASP A 136 -10.67 -3.45 -3.36
CA ASP A 136 -10.05 -4.22 -2.28
C ASP A 136 -9.94 -3.35 -1.01
N ALA A 137 -9.39 -2.14 -1.12
CA ALA A 137 -9.34 -1.19 -0.02
C ALA A 137 -10.74 -0.80 0.50
N GLY A 138 -11.72 -0.68 -0.39
CA GLY A 138 -13.13 -0.43 -0.03
C GLY A 138 -13.77 -1.59 0.74
N ILE A 139 -13.53 -2.84 0.33
CA ILE A 139 -14.03 -4.06 0.98
C ILE A 139 -13.36 -4.25 2.34
N THR A 140 -12.04 -4.08 2.44
CA THR A 140 -11.29 -4.15 3.70
C THR A 140 -11.80 -3.12 4.69
N SER A 141 -12.01 -1.87 4.25
CA SER A 141 -12.56 -0.80 5.08
C SER A 141 -13.98 -1.11 5.57
N LEU A 142 -14.83 -1.69 4.72
CA LEU A 142 -16.21 -2.08 5.06
C LEU A 142 -16.27 -3.23 6.08
N LEU A 143 -15.29 -4.13 6.03
CA LEU A 143 -15.20 -5.32 6.88
C LEU A 143 -14.38 -5.10 8.15
N SER A 144 -13.64 -4.00 8.22
CA SER A 144 -12.88 -3.61 9.40
C SER A 144 -13.78 -2.97 10.46
N ILE A 145 -13.48 -3.24 11.74
CA ILE A 145 -14.12 -2.52 12.83
C ILE A 145 -13.20 -1.35 13.18
N PRO A 146 -13.69 -0.09 13.11
CA PRO A 146 -12.89 1.07 13.44
C PRO A 146 -12.72 1.20 14.96
N PHE A 147 -11.49 1.44 15.39
CA PHE A 147 -11.15 1.76 16.78
C PHE A 147 -10.34 3.05 16.83
N VAL A 148 -10.38 3.71 17.98
CA VAL A 148 -9.60 4.93 18.20
C VAL A 148 -8.43 4.60 19.12
N ASP A 149 -7.25 5.02 18.68
CA ASP A 149 -6.04 4.99 19.50
C ASP A 149 -5.72 6.41 19.99
N TYR A 150 -5.52 6.58 21.28
CA TYR A 150 -5.45 7.88 21.94
C TYR A 150 -4.02 8.23 22.31
N ALA A 151 -3.27 8.86 21.39
CA ALA A 151 -1.92 9.36 21.62
C ALA A 151 -1.92 10.88 21.88
N ARG A 152 -2.82 11.37 22.73
CA ARG A 152 -3.14 12.81 22.85
C ARG A 152 -2.05 13.66 23.50
N SER A 153 -1.02 13.06 24.11
CA SER A 153 0.05 13.77 24.83
C SER A 153 -0.41 14.51 26.09
N ASP A 154 -1.55 14.13 26.64
CA ASP A 154 -2.15 14.68 27.87
C ASP A 154 -1.77 13.87 29.14
N GLY A 155 -0.93 12.84 28.98
CA GLY A 155 -0.45 11.97 30.05
C GLY A 155 0.88 12.40 30.69
N LYS A 156 1.51 11.45 31.40
CA LYS A 156 2.84 11.65 31.99
C LYS A 156 3.92 11.65 30.90
N ALA A 157 4.87 12.58 31.00
CA ALA A 157 6.06 12.60 30.17
C ALA A 157 7.27 12.04 30.94
N ILE A 158 8.07 11.20 30.27
CA ILE A 158 9.26 10.54 30.84
C ILE A 158 10.45 10.82 29.90
N GLY A 159 11.56 11.31 30.45
CA GLY A 159 12.78 11.55 29.67
C GLY A 159 13.53 12.83 30.03
N PRO A 160 14.50 13.24 29.19
CA PRO A 160 15.30 14.43 29.44
C PRO A 160 14.44 15.69 29.62
N GLY A 161 14.68 16.42 30.72
CA GLY A 161 13.94 17.65 31.05
C GLY A 161 12.55 17.42 31.67
N GLN A 162 12.15 16.18 31.92
CA GLN A 162 10.90 15.83 32.61
C GLN A 162 11.15 15.48 34.09
N ALA A 163 10.07 15.44 34.88
CA ALA A 163 10.14 15.05 36.29
C ALA A 163 10.59 13.59 36.45
N GLU A 164 10.09 12.70 35.58
CA GLU A 164 10.48 11.29 35.53
C GLU A 164 11.55 11.09 34.47
N THR A 165 12.60 10.34 34.83
CA THR A 165 13.73 10.05 33.93
C THR A 165 13.93 8.55 33.78
N TRP A 166 14.76 8.15 32.83
CA TRP A 166 15.09 6.74 32.58
C TRP A 166 16.56 6.59 32.25
N THR A 167 17.07 5.36 32.37
CA THR A 167 18.42 4.98 31.94
C THR A 167 18.30 3.63 31.22
N PRO A 168 18.92 3.47 30.03
CA PRO A 168 18.81 2.23 29.29
C PRO A 168 19.41 1.07 30.07
N ILE A 169 18.69 -0.06 30.08
CA ILE A 169 19.24 -1.35 30.49
C ILE A 169 19.76 -2.02 29.23
N LEU A 170 21.07 -2.23 29.14
CA LEU A 170 21.69 -2.86 27.98
C LEU A 170 21.37 -4.35 27.95
N ILE A 171 20.77 -4.79 26.85
CA ILE A 171 20.48 -6.20 26.58
C ILE A 171 21.60 -6.77 25.71
N SER A 172 22.03 -7.97 26.06
CA SER A 172 23.08 -8.73 25.39
C SER A 172 22.57 -10.13 25.03
N ASP A 173 23.38 -10.87 24.26
CA ASP A 173 23.03 -12.25 23.94
C ASP A 173 22.99 -13.20 25.15
N LYS A 174 23.49 -12.76 26.30
CA LYS A 174 23.50 -13.53 27.55
C LYS A 174 22.20 -13.41 28.34
N ASP A 175 21.31 -12.50 27.94
CA ASP A 175 20.03 -12.28 28.60
C ASP A 175 19.02 -13.36 28.19
N GLY A 176 19.04 -14.47 28.95
CA GLY A 176 18.22 -15.66 28.66
C GLY A 176 16.71 -15.38 28.59
N TRP A 177 16.21 -14.38 29.31
CA TRP A 177 14.80 -13.98 29.23
C TRP A 177 14.40 -13.41 27.85
N VAL A 178 15.35 -12.86 27.09
CA VAL A 178 15.14 -12.43 25.69
C VAL A 178 15.39 -13.59 24.74
N ASN A 179 16.49 -14.31 24.94
CA ASN A 179 17.01 -15.25 23.96
C ASN A 179 16.44 -16.66 24.07
N GLU A 180 16.07 -17.12 25.26
CA GLU A 180 15.65 -18.50 25.52
C GLU A 180 14.15 -18.62 25.77
N TYR A 181 13.52 -17.58 26.35
CA TYR A 181 12.09 -17.61 26.65
C TYR A 181 11.23 -17.27 25.42
N ARG A 182 10.50 -18.27 24.92
CA ARG A 182 9.56 -18.15 23.78
C ARG A 182 8.09 -18.11 24.19
N GLY A 183 7.81 -18.21 25.49
CA GLY A 183 6.45 -18.21 26.02
C GLY A 183 5.79 -16.83 25.99
N LEU A 184 4.55 -16.80 26.45
CA LEU A 184 3.81 -15.56 26.65
C LEU A 184 4.29 -14.83 27.90
N TRP A 185 4.27 -13.50 27.86
CA TRP A 185 4.50 -12.64 29.01
C TRP A 185 3.16 -12.30 29.64
N GLY A 186 2.54 -13.27 30.31
CA GLY A 186 1.23 -13.10 30.91
C GLY A 186 0.26 -14.22 30.52
N LEU A 187 -1.02 -13.97 30.77
CA LEU A 187 -2.10 -14.94 30.60
C LEU A 187 -2.40 -15.27 29.13
N ASP A 188 -2.49 -16.57 28.83
CA ASP A 188 -3.21 -17.06 27.66
C ASP A 188 -4.70 -17.17 28.05
N THR A 189 -5.52 -16.26 27.52
CA THR A 189 -6.97 -16.23 27.81
C THR A 189 -7.76 -17.27 27.01
N TRP A 190 -7.12 -17.92 26.03
CA TRP A 190 -7.79 -18.82 25.07
C TRP A 190 -8.94 -18.13 24.32
N ASP A 191 -8.89 -16.79 24.20
CA ASP A 191 -9.80 -16.01 23.38
C ASP A 191 -9.70 -16.47 21.91
N PRO A 192 -10.82 -16.92 21.29
CA PRO A 192 -10.85 -17.35 19.89
C PRO A 192 -10.40 -16.28 18.89
N LEU A 193 -10.54 -15.00 19.22
CA LEU A 193 -10.09 -13.88 18.38
C LEU A 193 -8.61 -13.53 18.62
N GLY A 194 -8.02 -14.03 19.70
CA GLY A 194 -6.62 -13.83 20.07
C GLY A 194 -6.26 -12.41 20.49
N GLY A 195 -7.25 -11.52 20.64
CA GLY A 195 -7.04 -10.12 20.99
C GLY A 195 -6.57 -9.98 22.44
N GLU A 196 -7.16 -10.75 23.35
CA GLU A 196 -6.82 -10.70 24.78
C GLU A 196 -5.66 -11.61 25.18
N ARG A 197 -4.99 -12.22 24.20
CA ARG A 197 -3.86 -13.10 24.45
C ARG A 197 -2.61 -12.28 24.72
N ALA A 198 -1.95 -12.49 25.85
CA ALA A 198 -0.70 -11.80 26.17
C ALA A 198 0.34 -11.92 25.02
N PRO A 199 1.20 -10.91 24.82
CA PRO A 199 2.26 -10.99 23.83
C PRO A 199 3.33 -11.97 24.29
N SER A 200 4.06 -12.53 23.35
CA SER A 200 5.39 -13.10 23.59
C SER A 200 6.40 -11.97 23.76
N GLY A 201 7.55 -12.29 24.38
CA GLY A 201 8.60 -11.31 24.64
C GLY A 201 9.12 -10.59 23.39
N PRO A 202 10.05 -9.63 23.54
CA PRO A 202 10.41 -8.68 22.49
C PRO A 202 11.06 -9.32 21.25
N LYS A 203 11.57 -10.55 21.36
CA LYS A 203 12.24 -11.28 20.27
C LYS A 203 11.31 -12.21 19.46
N TYR A 204 10.29 -12.78 20.10
CA TYR A 204 9.51 -13.87 19.54
C TYR A 204 8.06 -13.46 19.30
N ASN A 205 7.44 -14.06 18.29
CA ASN A 205 5.99 -14.03 18.04
C ASN A 205 5.27 -15.07 18.92
N ARG A 206 3.95 -14.98 19.03
CA ARG A 206 3.12 -15.90 19.85
C ARG A 206 3.15 -17.35 19.35
N ASP A 207 3.59 -17.58 18.12
CA ASP A 207 3.83 -18.91 17.52
C ASP A 207 5.26 -19.43 17.77
N GLY A 208 6.09 -18.67 18.49
CA GLY A 208 7.47 -18.99 18.80
C GLY A 208 8.47 -18.65 17.67
N SER A 209 8.02 -18.14 16.52
CA SER A 209 8.91 -17.65 15.45
C SER A 209 9.62 -16.36 15.89
N VAL A 210 10.76 -16.04 15.27
CA VAL A 210 11.48 -14.78 15.56
C VAL A 210 10.79 -13.62 14.84
N ARG A 211 10.51 -12.53 15.57
CA ARG A 211 9.90 -11.32 15.02
C ARG A 211 10.72 -10.75 13.87
N LEU A 212 10.06 -10.22 12.85
CA LEU A 212 10.73 -9.57 11.71
C LEU A 212 11.59 -8.39 12.19
N SER A 213 11.06 -7.58 13.10
CA SER A 213 11.76 -6.45 13.74
C SER A 213 13.06 -6.86 14.45
N TRP A 214 13.15 -8.10 14.92
CA TRP A 214 14.35 -8.64 15.57
C TRP A 214 15.35 -9.25 14.59
N ARG A 215 14.88 -10.11 13.68
CA ARG A 215 15.76 -10.87 12.76
C ARG A 215 16.24 -10.06 11.56
N ALA A 216 15.48 -9.06 11.13
CA ALA A 216 15.73 -8.25 9.96
C ALA A 216 15.13 -6.84 10.19
N PRO A 217 15.72 -6.04 11.09
CA PRO A 217 15.18 -4.72 11.44
C PRO A 217 15.10 -3.77 10.24
N LEU A 218 16.05 -3.87 9.30
CA LEU A 218 16.01 -3.08 8.06
C LEU A 218 14.82 -3.47 7.18
N ALA A 219 14.60 -4.77 6.96
CA ALA A 219 13.42 -5.27 6.23
C ALA A 219 12.12 -4.79 6.87
N TRP A 220 12.02 -4.90 8.21
CA TRP A 220 10.83 -4.48 8.96
C TRP A 220 10.50 -3.01 8.76
N ALA A 221 11.51 -2.13 8.75
CA ALA A 221 11.34 -0.70 8.51
C ALA A 221 11.41 -0.30 7.02
N GLY A 222 11.50 -1.26 6.08
CA GLY A 222 11.60 -0.99 4.64
C GLY A 222 12.94 -0.35 4.18
N LEU A 223 13.99 -0.46 4.99
CA LEU A 223 15.31 0.16 4.75
C LEU A 223 16.28 -0.70 3.92
N ASP A 224 16.01 -1.99 3.68
CA ASP A 224 16.92 -2.87 2.90
C ASP A 224 17.24 -2.32 1.50
N LYS A 225 16.30 -1.58 0.91
CA LYS A 225 16.44 -0.94 -0.40
C LYS A 225 17.13 0.42 -0.37
N VAL A 226 17.37 0.97 0.82
CA VAL A 226 17.90 2.32 1.02
C VAL A 226 19.37 2.21 1.37
N ALA A 227 20.24 2.60 0.43
CA ALA A 227 21.67 2.66 0.71
C ALA A 227 21.98 3.76 1.75
N PRO A 228 22.93 3.53 2.66
CA PRO A 228 23.46 4.59 3.52
C PRO A 228 23.93 5.80 2.70
N PRO A 229 23.75 7.05 3.18
CA PRO A 229 24.08 8.26 2.42
C PRO A 229 25.52 8.31 1.88
N HIS A 230 26.49 7.81 2.64
CA HIS A 230 27.90 7.76 2.22
C HIS A 230 28.18 6.69 1.14
N GLN A 231 27.30 5.69 0.99
CA GLN A 231 27.44 4.61 0.02
C GLN A 231 26.61 4.86 -1.25
N ALA A 232 25.51 5.60 -1.14
CA ALA A 232 24.58 5.84 -2.25
C ALA A 232 25.24 6.42 -3.52
N PRO A 233 26.15 7.42 -3.46
CA PRO A 233 26.83 7.92 -4.65
C PRO A 233 27.69 6.86 -5.35
N ALA A 234 28.39 6.02 -4.58
CA ALA A 234 29.24 4.96 -5.12
C ALA A 234 28.39 3.86 -5.78
N ALA A 235 27.33 3.43 -5.11
CA ALA A 235 26.38 2.44 -5.64
C ALA A 235 25.70 2.94 -6.94
N LEU A 236 25.27 4.21 -6.99
CA LEU A 236 24.69 4.79 -8.20
C LEU A 236 25.72 4.93 -9.33
N THR A 237 26.97 5.25 -9.00
CA THR A 237 28.06 5.31 -10.00
C THR A 237 28.29 3.93 -10.64
N GLU A 238 28.29 2.86 -9.85
CA GLU A 238 28.42 1.48 -10.34
C GLU A 238 27.23 1.04 -11.21
N LEU A 239 26.00 1.39 -10.80
CA LEU A 239 24.80 1.16 -11.61
C LEU A 239 24.90 1.87 -12.96
N LEU A 240 25.28 3.15 -12.98
CA LEU A 240 25.45 3.91 -14.21
C LEU A 240 26.56 3.35 -15.11
N ALA A 241 27.65 2.83 -14.53
CA ALA A 241 28.69 2.15 -15.31
C ALA A 241 28.16 0.86 -15.98
N THR A 242 27.36 0.08 -15.25
CA THR A 242 26.70 -1.13 -15.77
C THR A 242 25.75 -0.81 -16.92
N LEU A 243 24.92 0.22 -16.75
CA LEU A 243 23.99 0.67 -17.79
C LEU A 243 24.70 1.19 -19.05
N ARG A 244 25.85 1.86 -18.91
CA ARG A 244 26.68 2.30 -20.07
C ARG A 244 27.28 1.11 -20.82
N ALA A 245 27.70 0.06 -20.10
CA ALA A 245 28.18 -1.17 -20.73
C ALA A 245 27.04 -1.85 -21.50
N GLU A 246 25.86 -2.01 -20.89
CA GLU A 246 24.67 -2.57 -21.53
C GLU A 246 24.24 -1.75 -22.76
N GLN A 247 24.27 -0.41 -22.67
CA GLN A 247 24.00 0.47 -23.81
C GLN A 247 24.94 0.21 -25.00
N THR A 248 26.22 -0.03 -24.73
CA THR A 248 27.22 -0.30 -25.78
C THR A 248 26.95 -1.65 -26.45
N GLU A 249 26.71 -2.69 -25.67
CA GLU A 249 26.37 -4.03 -26.17
C GLU A 249 25.08 -4.02 -26.99
N LEU A 250 24.06 -3.32 -26.52
CA LEU A 250 22.76 -3.26 -27.18
C LEU A 250 22.82 -2.50 -28.51
N ASN A 251 23.62 -1.44 -28.59
CA ASN A 251 23.88 -0.75 -29.86
C ASN A 251 24.51 -1.66 -30.92
N GLU A 252 25.49 -2.48 -30.52
CA GLU A 252 26.09 -3.47 -31.42
C GLU A 252 25.06 -4.52 -31.85
N ALA A 253 24.30 -5.06 -30.89
CA ALA A 253 23.26 -6.06 -31.16
C ALA A 253 22.16 -5.53 -32.10
N ILE A 254 21.73 -4.28 -31.94
CA ILE A 254 20.79 -3.60 -32.85
C ILE A 254 21.39 -3.49 -34.26
N GLY A 255 22.67 -3.16 -34.39
CA GLY A 255 23.36 -3.14 -35.69
C GLY A 255 23.33 -4.50 -36.40
N GLN A 256 23.60 -5.58 -35.67
CA GLN A 256 23.55 -6.95 -36.18
C GLN A 256 22.11 -7.37 -36.53
N GLN A 257 21.14 -7.05 -35.67
CA GLN A 257 19.74 -7.39 -35.86
C GLN A 257 19.13 -6.65 -37.06
N ARG A 258 19.48 -5.37 -37.26
CA ARG A 258 19.08 -4.61 -38.47
C ARG A 258 19.58 -5.26 -39.75
N THR A 259 20.78 -5.82 -39.72
CA THR A 259 21.33 -6.57 -40.87
C THR A 259 20.53 -7.84 -41.13
N THR A 260 20.19 -8.58 -40.07
CA THR A 260 19.36 -9.79 -40.14
C THR A 260 17.97 -9.51 -40.73
N VAL A 261 17.29 -8.48 -40.23
CA VAL A 261 15.98 -8.04 -40.74
C VAL A 261 16.05 -7.68 -42.22
N ARG A 262 17.08 -6.93 -42.63
CA ARG A 262 17.27 -6.57 -44.06
C ARG A 262 17.50 -7.80 -44.93
N THR A 263 18.32 -8.75 -44.48
CA THR A 263 18.57 -10.00 -45.22
C THR A 263 17.29 -10.83 -45.35
N LEU A 264 16.55 -11.04 -44.24
CA LEU A 264 15.28 -11.77 -44.27
C LEU A 264 14.24 -11.09 -45.16
N ASN A 265 14.18 -9.76 -45.16
CA ASN A 265 13.29 -9.04 -46.06
C ASN A 265 13.64 -9.28 -47.54
N LEU A 266 14.93 -9.25 -47.90
CA LEU A 266 15.37 -9.58 -49.25
C LEU A 266 15.02 -11.03 -49.64
N GLU A 267 15.16 -12.00 -48.73
CA GLU A 267 14.74 -13.39 -48.95
C GLU A 267 13.23 -13.50 -49.20
N VAL A 268 12.42 -12.83 -48.37
CA VAL A 268 10.96 -12.79 -48.49
C VAL A 268 10.53 -12.16 -49.82
N GLU A 269 11.12 -11.03 -50.20
CA GLU A 269 10.87 -10.36 -51.49
C GLU A 269 11.23 -11.25 -52.68
N THR A 270 12.38 -11.94 -52.61
CA THR A 270 12.82 -12.87 -53.65
C THR A 270 11.83 -14.04 -53.80
N LEU A 271 11.40 -14.65 -52.69
CA LEU A 271 10.43 -15.75 -52.72
C LEU A 271 9.06 -15.30 -53.22
N ARG A 272 8.61 -14.08 -52.91
CA ARG A 272 7.35 -13.52 -53.46
C ARG A 272 7.39 -13.34 -54.98
N SER A 273 8.56 -13.03 -55.54
CA SER A 273 8.71 -12.83 -56.98
C SER A 273 8.60 -14.12 -57.81
N THR A 274 8.56 -15.30 -57.15
CA THR A 274 8.54 -16.61 -57.82
C THR A 274 7.17 -17.29 -57.62
N GLU A 275 6.47 -17.59 -58.71
CA GLU A 275 5.05 -18.01 -58.72
C GLU A 275 4.74 -19.37 -58.02
N PHE A 276 5.76 -20.15 -57.64
CA PHE A 276 5.62 -21.55 -57.18
C PHE A 276 6.25 -21.88 -55.81
N LEU A 277 6.67 -20.90 -54.99
CA LEU A 277 7.41 -21.15 -53.73
C LEU A 277 6.65 -20.81 -52.44
N SER A 278 5.31 -20.88 -52.46
CA SER A 278 4.46 -20.51 -51.31
C SER A 278 4.76 -21.27 -50.02
N THR A 279 5.19 -22.53 -50.11
CA THR A 279 5.56 -23.37 -48.95
C THR A 279 6.83 -22.89 -48.23
N LEU A 280 7.73 -22.16 -48.91
CA LEU A 280 8.94 -21.58 -48.32
C LEU A 280 8.74 -20.13 -47.85
N LEU A 281 7.75 -19.43 -48.42
CA LEU A 281 7.46 -18.03 -48.12
C LEU A 281 6.90 -17.84 -46.70
N ALA A 282 5.95 -18.69 -46.28
CA ALA A 282 5.27 -18.53 -44.99
C ALA A 282 6.23 -18.63 -43.78
N PRO A 283 7.14 -19.62 -43.70
CA PRO A 283 8.16 -19.66 -42.65
C PRO A 283 9.07 -18.43 -42.63
N ARG A 284 9.57 -17.98 -43.80
CA ARG A 284 10.47 -16.83 -43.88
C ARG A 284 9.80 -15.50 -43.54
N THR A 285 8.51 -15.36 -43.85
CA THR A 285 7.73 -14.20 -43.43
C THR A 285 7.61 -14.15 -41.90
N ARG A 286 7.39 -15.31 -41.25
CA ARG A 286 7.38 -15.41 -39.79
C ARG A 286 8.75 -15.08 -39.19
N ASP A 287 9.84 -15.62 -39.74
CA ASP A 287 11.20 -15.32 -39.28
C ASP A 287 11.48 -13.80 -39.35
N LEU A 288 11.01 -13.13 -40.42
CA LEU A 288 11.13 -11.68 -40.57
C LEU A 288 10.32 -10.92 -39.50
N GLU A 289 9.07 -11.31 -39.26
CA GLU A 289 8.22 -10.70 -38.23
C GLU A 289 8.83 -10.85 -36.84
N GLU A 290 9.32 -12.05 -36.50
CA GLU A 290 10.03 -12.32 -35.23
C GLU A 290 11.31 -11.48 -35.12
N ALA A 291 12.09 -11.36 -36.20
CA ALA A 291 13.29 -10.55 -36.22
C ALA A 291 13.00 -9.05 -36.06
N MET A 292 11.89 -8.56 -36.64
CA MET A 292 11.43 -7.18 -36.48
C MET A 292 10.94 -6.89 -35.06
N ALA A 293 10.15 -7.81 -34.47
CA ALA A 293 9.71 -7.68 -33.08
C ALA A 293 10.91 -7.63 -32.12
N LYS A 294 11.89 -8.52 -32.30
CA LYS A 294 13.12 -8.50 -31.51
C LYS A 294 13.90 -7.19 -31.67
N LEU A 295 13.99 -6.64 -32.89
CA LEU A 295 14.64 -5.34 -33.11
C LEU A 295 13.91 -4.23 -32.35
N HIS A 296 12.57 -4.23 -32.38
CA HIS A 296 11.77 -3.25 -31.68
C HIS A 296 11.98 -3.30 -30.16
N ASP A 297 11.94 -4.50 -29.56
CA ASP A 297 12.18 -4.70 -28.12
C ASP A 297 13.60 -4.21 -27.72
N GLN A 298 14.61 -4.46 -28.56
CA GLN A 298 15.96 -3.96 -28.33
C GLN A 298 16.05 -2.43 -28.41
N GLU A 299 15.38 -1.81 -29.38
CA GLU A 299 15.34 -0.34 -29.50
C GLU A 299 14.58 0.31 -28.32
N GLU A 300 13.49 -0.31 -27.84
CA GLU A 300 12.75 0.14 -26.66
C GLU A 300 13.63 0.06 -25.40
N ARG A 301 14.34 -1.06 -25.20
CA ARG A 301 15.29 -1.21 -24.09
C ARG A 301 16.40 -0.18 -24.16
N LEU A 302 16.93 0.12 -25.35
CA LEU A 302 17.97 1.14 -25.53
C LEU A 302 17.48 2.53 -25.11
N ASN A 303 16.27 2.90 -25.51
CA ASN A 303 15.65 4.16 -25.12
C ASN A 303 15.49 4.26 -23.60
N HIS A 304 14.98 3.20 -22.97
CA HIS A 304 14.82 3.15 -21.52
C HIS A 304 16.16 3.30 -20.77
N ILE A 305 17.23 2.64 -21.25
CA ILE A 305 18.58 2.82 -20.69
C ILE A 305 19.05 4.27 -20.83
N GLY A 306 18.79 4.91 -21.97
CA GLY A 306 19.11 6.33 -22.18
C GLY A 306 18.46 7.23 -21.13
N GLU A 307 17.16 7.07 -20.89
CA GLU A 307 16.41 7.82 -19.88
C GLU A 307 16.94 7.57 -18.45
N MET A 308 17.24 6.31 -18.11
CA MET A 308 17.80 5.96 -16.81
C MET A 308 19.20 6.56 -16.58
N LEU A 309 20.04 6.61 -17.62
CA LEU A 309 21.38 7.20 -17.55
C LEU A 309 21.31 8.72 -17.32
N GLU A 310 20.40 9.41 -18.01
CA GLU A 310 20.20 10.85 -17.83
C GLU A 310 19.67 11.17 -16.43
N ALA A 311 18.58 10.53 -16.02
CA ALA A 311 18.00 10.72 -14.69
C ALA A 311 18.97 10.34 -13.56
N GLY A 312 19.71 9.23 -13.72
CA GLY A 312 20.68 8.79 -12.74
C GLY A 312 21.92 9.67 -12.65
N ALA A 313 22.34 10.32 -13.75
CA ALA A 313 23.42 11.31 -13.72
C ALA A 313 23.02 12.56 -12.91
N ASP A 314 21.82 13.07 -13.12
CA ASP A 314 21.27 14.19 -12.34
C ASP A 314 21.13 13.83 -10.86
N GLN A 315 20.63 12.62 -10.58
CA GLN A 315 20.51 12.11 -9.21
C GLN A 315 21.89 11.98 -8.53
N LEU A 316 22.92 11.54 -9.26
CA LEU A 316 24.28 11.43 -8.72
C LEU A 316 24.84 12.78 -8.29
N VAL A 317 24.64 13.83 -9.11
CA VAL A 317 25.06 15.20 -8.77
C VAL A 317 24.38 15.68 -7.49
N ARG A 318 23.07 15.44 -7.36
CA ARG A 318 22.29 15.81 -6.16
C ARG A 318 22.78 15.08 -4.91
N LEU A 319 22.99 13.77 -5.00
CA LEU A 319 23.50 12.97 -3.88
C LEU A 319 24.90 13.41 -3.44
N GLN A 320 25.79 13.74 -4.38
CA GLN A 320 27.11 14.27 -4.07
C GLN A 320 27.07 15.65 -3.40
N ALA A 321 26.05 16.46 -3.71
CA ALA A 321 25.79 17.73 -3.04
C ALA A 321 25.10 17.58 -1.67
N GLY A 322 24.75 16.35 -1.26
CA GLY A 322 24.03 16.08 -0.01
C GLY A 322 22.51 16.35 -0.09
N ASP A 323 21.95 16.50 -1.29
CA ASP A 323 20.52 16.59 -1.50
C ASP A 323 19.92 15.19 -1.73
N PHE A 324 19.27 14.67 -0.69
CA PHE A 324 18.60 13.37 -0.70
C PHE A 324 17.10 13.46 -1.09
N GLY A 325 16.65 14.61 -1.61
CA GLY A 325 15.26 14.87 -1.93
C GLY A 325 14.36 14.98 -0.70
N SER A 326 13.05 14.84 -0.92
CA SER A 326 12.05 14.95 0.13
C SER A 326 12.21 13.86 1.19
N ALA A 327 12.18 14.26 2.47
CA ALA A 327 12.20 13.34 3.63
C ALA A 327 11.01 12.38 3.66
N ARG A 328 9.93 12.70 2.94
CA ARG A 328 8.67 11.96 2.89
C ARG A 328 8.43 11.24 1.57
N ALA A 329 9.41 11.19 0.67
CA ALA A 329 9.23 10.59 -0.66
C ALA A 329 8.83 9.10 -0.61
N HIS A 330 9.17 8.40 0.47
CA HIS A 330 8.82 6.98 0.65
C HIS A 330 7.43 6.76 1.27
N ILE A 331 6.78 7.80 1.81
CA ILE A 331 5.50 7.68 2.50
C ILE A 331 4.37 7.63 1.47
N GLN A 332 3.60 6.55 1.47
CA GLN A 332 2.41 6.36 0.63
C GLN A 332 1.13 6.54 1.46
N HIS A 333 1.10 5.95 2.67
CA HIS A 333 -0.05 5.97 3.56
C HIS A 333 0.36 6.54 4.92
N ALA A 334 0.33 7.87 5.02
CA ALA A 334 0.67 8.55 6.25
C ALA A 334 -0.45 8.39 7.29
N ASN A 335 -0.12 7.79 8.44
CA ASN A 335 -1.00 7.78 9.60
C ASN A 335 -0.91 9.14 10.31
N PHE A 336 -1.92 9.98 10.09
CA PHE A 336 -2.08 11.24 10.80
C PHE A 336 -3.21 11.14 11.83
N PRO A 337 -3.11 11.91 12.94
CA PRO A 337 -4.21 12.01 13.86
C PRO A 337 -5.43 12.61 13.14
N GLN A 338 -6.61 12.16 13.54
CA GLN A 338 -7.87 12.68 13.05
C GLN A 338 -7.93 14.19 13.30
N PRO A 339 -8.37 14.98 12.30
CA PRO A 339 -8.56 16.40 12.51
C PRO A 339 -9.60 16.61 13.63
N PRO A 340 -9.49 17.72 14.38
CA PRO A 340 -10.50 18.07 15.37
C PRO A 340 -11.88 18.05 14.70
N ILE A 341 -12.84 17.38 15.34
CA ILE A 341 -14.21 17.31 14.82
C ILE A 341 -14.71 18.76 14.65
N ALA A 342 -14.95 19.17 13.41
CA ALA A 342 -15.50 20.48 13.11
C ALA A 342 -16.81 20.65 13.90
N ALA A 343 -17.09 21.86 14.37
CA ALA A 343 -18.30 22.13 15.15
C ALA A 343 -19.55 21.69 14.37
N VAL A 344 -20.11 20.55 14.76
CA VAL A 344 -21.27 19.95 14.10
C VAL A 344 -22.50 20.79 14.43
N SER A 345 -23.27 21.15 13.40
CA SER A 345 -24.51 21.92 13.59
C SER A 345 -25.44 21.24 14.60
N GLY A 346 -26.22 22.02 15.35
CA GLY A 346 -27.14 21.46 16.36
C GLY A 346 -28.11 20.42 15.77
N PHE A 347 -28.53 20.62 14.52
CA PHE A 347 -29.38 19.69 13.78
C PHE A 347 -28.68 18.35 13.50
N ALA A 348 -27.43 18.36 13.06
CA ALA A 348 -26.69 17.14 12.75
C ALA A 348 -26.46 16.27 14.01
N ARG A 349 -26.22 16.88 15.18
CA ARG A 349 -26.18 16.17 16.47
C ARG A 349 -27.52 15.54 16.85
N TRP A 350 -28.61 16.28 16.71
CA TRP A 350 -29.95 15.77 16.98
C TRP A 350 -30.31 14.62 16.03
N TRP A 351 -30.02 14.77 14.74
CA TRP A 351 -30.24 13.73 13.73
C TRP A 351 -29.45 12.46 14.06
N ALA A 352 -28.15 12.58 14.36
CA ALA A 352 -27.32 11.43 14.74
C ALA A 352 -27.90 10.65 15.95
N ALA A 353 -28.43 11.35 16.95
CA ALA A 353 -29.03 10.72 18.13
C ALA A 353 -30.38 10.02 17.86
N VAL A 354 -31.21 10.58 16.98
CA VAL A 354 -32.58 10.09 16.74
C VAL A 354 -32.68 9.09 15.58
N SER A 355 -31.77 9.21 14.61
CA SER A 355 -31.81 8.49 13.34
C SER A 355 -31.84 6.96 13.51
N GLY A 356 -31.01 6.40 14.40
CA GLY A 356 -31.00 4.96 14.68
C GLY A 356 -32.33 4.41 15.23
N GLY A 357 -33.02 5.19 16.07
CA GLY A 357 -34.36 4.82 16.57
C GLY A 357 -35.44 4.97 15.50
N LEU A 358 -35.36 6.04 14.71
CA LEU A 358 -36.33 6.33 13.66
C LEU A 358 -36.31 5.28 12.55
N ILE A 359 -35.12 4.83 12.12
CA ILE A 359 -35.01 3.79 11.08
C ILE A 359 -35.59 2.46 11.56
N LEU A 360 -35.35 2.09 12.83
CA LEU A 360 -35.92 0.87 13.41
C LEU A 360 -37.46 0.94 13.46
N LEU A 361 -38.02 2.07 13.89
CA LEU A 361 -39.47 2.29 13.90
C LEU A 361 -40.08 2.22 12.50
N LEU A 362 -39.41 2.79 11.49
CA LEU A 362 -39.87 2.73 10.10
C LEU A 362 -39.79 1.31 9.53
N VAL A 363 -38.75 0.54 9.85
CA VAL A 363 -38.66 -0.88 9.48
C VAL A 363 -39.79 -1.68 10.13
N VAL A 364 -40.07 -1.46 11.42
CA VAL A 364 -41.20 -2.10 12.11
C VAL A 364 -42.53 -1.74 11.46
N ALA A 365 -42.75 -0.47 11.11
CA ALA A 365 -43.95 -0.02 10.43
C ALA A 365 -44.11 -0.68 9.04
N LEU A 366 -43.02 -0.84 8.31
CA LEU A 366 -42.99 -1.49 6.99
C LEU A 366 -43.33 -2.98 7.08
N VAL A 367 -42.81 -3.67 8.10
CA VAL A 367 -43.12 -5.09 8.40
C VAL A 367 -44.58 -5.26 8.83
N TYR A 368 -45.15 -4.30 9.56
CA TYR A 368 -46.54 -4.34 10.01
C TYR A 368 -47.53 -4.05 8.88
N TRP A 369 -47.31 -3.00 8.08
CA TRP A 369 -48.24 -2.57 7.03
C TRP A 369 -48.16 -3.47 5.78
N ARG A 370 -47.01 -4.08 5.50
CA ARG A 370 -46.81 -4.99 4.35
C ARG A 370 -47.34 -4.43 3.03
N PRO A 371 -46.84 -3.27 2.56
CA PRO A 371 -47.21 -2.77 1.24
C PRO A 371 -46.80 -3.78 0.15
N SER A 372 -47.51 -3.78 -0.99
CA SER A 372 -47.26 -4.67 -2.13
C SER A 372 -45.79 -4.68 -2.55
N ASP A 373 -45.16 -3.51 -2.53
CA ASP A 373 -43.78 -3.27 -2.96
C ASP A 373 -42.87 -2.93 -1.77
N TRP A 374 -42.92 -3.72 -0.70
CA TRP A 374 -42.16 -3.46 0.53
C TRP A 374 -40.65 -3.25 0.31
N LEU A 375 -40.06 -3.92 -0.68
CA LEU A 375 -38.63 -3.76 -1.03
C LEU A 375 -38.34 -2.37 -1.61
N PHE A 376 -39.24 -1.83 -2.45
CA PHE A 376 -39.10 -0.48 -2.99
C PHE A 376 -39.15 0.57 -1.88
N TRP A 377 -40.07 0.41 -0.93
CA TRP A 377 -40.19 1.30 0.22
C TRP A 377 -38.98 1.23 1.16
N LEU A 378 -38.44 0.01 1.38
CA LEU A 378 -37.23 -0.19 2.16
C LEU A 378 -36.02 0.51 1.51
N LEU A 379 -35.81 0.31 0.21
CA LEU A 379 -34.72 0.95 -0.54
C LEU A 379 -34.87 2.47 -0.56
N THR A 380 -36.08 2.97 -0.79
CA THR A 380 -36.39 4.41 -0.73
C THR A 380 -36.03 5.00 0.62
N MET A 381 -36.38 4.32 1.72
CA MET A 381 -36.04 4.74 3.06
C MET A 381 -34.52 4.77 3.29
N ILE A 382 -33.79 3.73 2.87
CA ILE A 382 -32.32 3.68 2.98
C ILE A 382 -31.68 4.86 2.22
N VAL A 383 -32.13 5.13 0.99
CA VAL A 383 -31.61 6.24 0.18
C VAL A 383 -31.92 7.59 0.81
N LEU A 384 -33.15 7.81 1.30
CA LEU A 384 -33.51 9.06 1.98
C LEU A 384 -32.71 9.27 3.26
N PHE A 385 -32.49 8.21 4.04
CA PHE A 385 -31.69 8.27 5.26
C PHE A 385 -30.22 8.58 4.98
N GLY A 386 -29.65 7.90 3.99
CA GLY A 386 -28.29 8.15 3.53
C GLY A 386 -28.13 9.56 2.98
N ALA A 387 -29.11 10.07 2.23
CA ALA A 387 -29.10 11.44 1.74
C ALA A 387 -29.13 12.45 2.88
N LEU A 388 -30.00 12.25 3.89
CA LEU A 388 -30.09 13.16 5.02
C LEU A 388 -28.82 13.13 5.88
N ASP A 389 -28.26 11.95 6.14
CA ASP A 389 -26.97 11.82 6.83
C ASP A 389 -25.84 12.50 6.03
N ALA A 390 -25.80 12.31 4.71
CA ALA A 390 -24.83 12.97 3.84
C ALA A 390 -24.96 14.50 3.83
N VAL A 391 -26.18 15.05 3.87
CA VAL A 391 -26.41 16.50 4.02
C VAL A 391 -25.88 16.98 5.38
N THR A 392 -26.18 16.25 6.46
CA THR A 392 -25.72 16.66 7.80
C THR A 392 -24.21 16.65 7.97
N ARG A 393 -23.49 15.86 7.15
CA ARG A 393 -22.03 15.69 7.20
C ARG A 393 -21.29 16.43 6.09
N ASP A 394 -21.96 17.27 5.32
CA ASP A 394 -21.41 17.98 4.16
C ASP A 394 -20.78 17.04 3.11
N ARG A 395 -21.37 15.85 2.94
CA ARG A 395 -20.92 14.79 2.01
C ARG A 395 -21.93 14.51 0.90
N LEU A 396 -22.88 15.42 0.67
CA LEU A 396 -23.96 15.23 -0.32
C LEU A 396 -23.41 14.94 -1.73
N GLY A 397 -22.34 15.63 -2.14
CA GLY A 397 -21.69 15.40 -3.44
C GLY A 397 -21.24 13.95 -3.61
N ASN A 398 -20.50 13.43 -2.64
CA ASN A 398 -20.02 12.03 -2.66
C ASN A 398 -21.18 11.03 -2.61
N PHE A 399 -22.19 11.28 -1.79
CA PHE A 399 -23.38 10.42 -1.72
C PHE A 399 -24.11 10.33 -3.07
N LEU A 400 -24.31 11.46 -3.75
CA LEU A 400 -24.95 11.48 -5.07
C LEU A 400 -24.13 10.73 -6.13
N ILE A 401 -22.80 10.83 -6.08
CA ILE A 401 -21.91 10.07 -6.97
C ILE A 401 -22.04 8.57 -6.72
N TYR A 402 -21.99 8.13 -5.46
CA TYR A 402 -22.15 6.70 -5.12
C TYR A 402 -23.54 6.18 -5.48
N LEU A 403 -24.59 6.95 -5.22
CA LEU A 403 -25.96 6.58 -5.60
C LEU A 403 -26.09 6.44 -7.13
N ALA A 404 -25.56 7.40 -7.88
CA ALA A 404 -25.56 7.34 -9.34
C ALA A 404 -24.78 6.13 -9.87
N MET A 405 -23.64 5.81 -9.26
CA MET A 405 -22.84 4.64 -9.61
C MET A 405 -23.59 3.33 -9.35
N VAL A 406 -24.21 3.18 -8.17
CA VAL A 406 -25.02 1.99 -7.83
C VAL A 406 -26.20 1.84 -8.79
N LEU A 407 -26.91 2.94 -9.08
CA LEU A 407 -28.01 2.94 -10.04
C LEU A 407 -27.53 2.59 -11.46
N ALA A 408 -26.37 3.08 -11.87
CA ALA A 408 -25.77 2.76 -13.16
C ALA A 408 -25.39 1.28 -13.26
N ILE A 409 -24.77 0.71 -12.22
CA ILE A 409 -24.45 -0.73 -12.15
C ILE A 409 -25.72 -1.57 -12.19
N TYR A 410 -26.73 -1.20 -11.39
CA TYR A 410 -28.01 -1.90 -11.37
C TYR A 410 -28.71 -1.84 -12.75
N THR A 411 -28.70 -0.67 -13.39
CA THR A 411 -29.25 -0.49 -14.74
C THR A 411 -28.46 -1.32 -15.76
N ALA A 412 -27.14 -1.33 -15.70
CA ALA A 412 -26.29 -2.16 -16.56
C ALA A 412 -26.58 -3.66 -16.36
N ALA A 413 -26.76 -4.11 -15.12
CA ALA A 413 -27.11 -5.49 -14.81
C ALA A 413 -28.48 -5.88 -15.39
N ILE A 414 -29.49 -5.01 -15.27
CA ILE A 414 -30.79 -5.21 -15.93
C ILE A 414 -30.62 -5.27 -17.45
N LEU A 415 -29.88 -4.34 -18.05
CA LEU A 415 -29.66 -4.32 -19.49
C LEU A 415 -28.94 -5.57 -19.98
N ILE A 416 -27.94 -6.06 -19.25
CA ILE A 416 -27.25 -7.31 -19.56
C ILE A 416 -28.22 -8.48 -19.45
N TYR A 417 -28.97 -8.58 -18.34
CA TYR A 417 -29.90 -9.69 -18.12
C TYR A 417 -31.01 -9.74 -19.19
N GLU A 418 -31.59 -8.58 -19.53
CA GLU A 418 -32.70 -8.49 -20.49
C GLU A 418 -32.22 -8.64 -21.94
N PHE A 419 -31.06 -8.06 -22.28
CA PHE A 419 -30.57 -7.95 -23.66
C PHE A 419 -29.33 -8.80 -23.95
N TRP A 420 -29.00 -9.80 -23.13
CA TRP A 420 -27.83 -10.67 -23.35
C TRP A 420 -27.74 -11.28 -24.77
N PRO A 421 -28.84 -11.68 -25.46
CA PRO A 421 -28.73 -12.22 -26.81
C PRO A 421 -28.31 -11.12 -27.81
N LEU A 422 -28.81 -9.90 -27.62
CA LEU A 422 -28.46 -8.72 -28.43
C LEU A 422 -27.00 -8.32 -28.24
N LEU A 423 -26.48 -8.42 -27.02
CA LEU A 423 -25.06 -8.19 -26.74
C LEU A 423 -24.15 -9.19 -27.47
N ILE A 424 -24.54 -10.48 -27.52
CA ILE A 424 -23.82 -11.50 -28.29
C ILE A 424 -23.87 -11.18 -29.79
N VAL A 425 -25.04 -10.82 -30.31
CA VAL A 425 -25.21 -10.46 -31.73
C VAL A 425 -24.36 -9.23 -32.07
N LEU A 426 -24.36 -8.20 -31.22
CA LEU A 426 -23.54 -7.01 -31.40
C LEU A 426 -22.04 -7.35 -31.40
N GLY A 427 -21.61 -8.22 -30.48
CA GLY A 427 -20.23 -8.70 -30.41
C GLY A 427 -19.81 -9.46 -31.67
N LEU A 428 -20.64 -10.40 -32.14
CA LEU A 428 -20.40 -11.13 -33.38
C LEU A 428 -20.41 -10.21 -34.62
N ALA A 429 -21.32 -9.23 -34.66
CA ALA A 429 -21.37 -8.24 -35.73
C ALA A 429 -20.10 -7.37 -35.74
N LEU A 430 -19.63 -6.91 -34.59
CA LEU A 430 -18.38 -6.14 -34.46
C LEU A 430 -17.18 -6.98 -34.93
N LEU A 431 -17.11 -8.24 -34.50
CA LEU A 431 -16.06 -9.18 -34.88
C LEU A 431 -16.07 -9.44 -36.40
N THR A 432 -17.26 -9.58 -36.98
CA THR A 432 -17.44 -9.71 -38.44
C THR A 432 -17.00 -8.44 -39.17
N VAL A 433 -17.37 -7.26 -38.69
CA VAL A 433 -16.93 -5.97 -39.26
C VAL A 433 -15.41 -5.81 -39.16
N MET A 434 -14.80 -6.21 -38.04
CA MET A 434 -13.34 -6.21 -37.87
C MET A 434 -12.67 -7.18 -38.85
N MET A 435 -13.17 -8.41 -38.98
CA MET A 435 -12.66 -9.38 -39.96
C MET A 435 -12.81 -8.86 -41.40
N ILE A 436 -13.95 -8.27 -41.76
CA ILE A 436 -14.15 -7.67 -43.08
C ILE A 436 -13.18 -6.50 -43.29
N ARG A 437 -12.99 -5.64 -42.29
CA ARG A 437 -12.04 -4.52 -42.36
C ARG A 437 -10.62 -5.03 -42.58
N ASP A 438 -10.20 -6.04 -41.84
CA ASP A 438 -8.85 -6.59 -41.92
C ASP A 438 -8.65 -7.33 -43.26
N ASN A 439 -9.64 -8.09 -43.73
CA ASN A 439 -9.65 -8.67 -45.08
C ASN A 439 -9.64 -7.61 -46.19
N LEU A 440 -10.40 -6.52 -46.06
CA LEU A 440 -10.41 -5.43 -47.03
C LEU A 440 -9.10 -4.64 -47.03
N ARG A 441 -8.45 -4.49 -45.88
CA ARG A 441 -7.08 -3.96 -45.79
C ARG A 441 -6.09 -4.87 -46.50
N GLU A 442 -6.26 -6.19 -46.38
CA GLU A 442 -5.43 -7.17 -47.07
C GLU A 442 -5.63 -7.15 -48.59
N VAL A 443 -6.87 -6.92 -49.07
CA VAL A 443 -7.21 -6.90 -50.50
C VAL A 443 -6.92 -5.55 -51.18
N PHE A 444 -7.12 -4.43 -50.49
CA PHE A 444 -7.02 -3.08 -51.07
C PHE A 444 -5.87 -2.22 -50.52
N GLY A 445 -5.13 -2.72 -49.53
CA GLY A 445 -3.92 -2.08 -49.00
C GLY A 445 -2.70 -2.37 -49.87
N ARG A 446 -2.33 -1.38 -50.69
CA ARG A 446 -0.93 -1.01 -50.90
C ARG A 446 -0.48 -0.12 -49.76
#